data_AF-A0A413H3I8-F1
#
_entry.id   AF-A0A413H3I8-F1
#
_cell.length_a   1.000
_cell.length_b   1.000
_cell.length_c   1.000
_cell.angle_alpha   90.00
_cell.angle_beta   90.00
_cell.angle_gamma   90.00
#
_symmetry.space_group_name_H-M   'P 1'
#
loop_
_entity.id
_entity.type
_entity.pdbx_description
1 polymer ?
#
loop_
_entity_poly.entity_id
_entity_poly.type
_entity_poly.pdbx_seq_one_letter_code
_entity_poly.pdbx_strand_id
1 'polypeptide(L)'
;MSDSPNFLTYVQTAFDPFEERSFCAVDSLVFAWLSYLRLPGDMAELTNWQGLDVRELLRAECYRDMIGDLWDPEGSRALLEAVAASPRYRGVHVCGYDVPISGGV
;
A
#
# COMPACT_ATOMS: atom_id res chain seq x y z
N MET A 1 23.87 -1.20 -9.74
CA MET A 1 22.51 -0.65 -9.53
C MET A 1 22.73 0.74 -8.96
N SER A 2 22.21 1.79 -9.58
CA SER A 2 22.45 3.16 -9.10
C SER A 2 21.81 3.33 -7.73
N ASP A 3 22.62 3.60 -6.71
CA ASP A 3 22.24 4.00 -5.33
C ASP A 3 21.62 5.41 -5.32
N SER A 4 20.78 5.72 -6.29
CA SER A 4 20.03 6.96 -6.28
C SER A 4 18.82 6.77 -5.36
N PRO A 5 18.72 7.53 -4.26
CA PRO A 5 17.60 7.40 -3.33
C PRO A 5 16.30 7.62 -4.08
N ASN A 6 15.37 6.68 -3.93
CA ASN A 6 14.03 6.75 -4.50
C ASN A 6 12.98 6.75 -3.38
N PHE A 7 11.70 6.81 -3.74
CA PHE A 7 10.63 6.85 -2.75
C PHE A 7 10.52 5.56 -1.91
N LEU A 8 10.97 4.40 -2.41
CA LEU A 8 11.08 3.18 -1.61
C LEU A 8 12.15 3.33 -0.51
N THR A 9 13.33 3.86 -0.86
CA THR A 9 14.38 4.19 0.13
C THR A 9 13.84 5.17 1.19
N TYR A 10 13.04 6.15 0.78
CA TYR A 10 12.38 7.07 1.69
C TYR A 10 11.46 6.33 2.68
N VAL A 11 10.56 5.46 2.22
CA VAL A 11 9.67 4.67 3.10
C VAL A 11 10.46 3.84 4.12
N GLN A 12 11.59 3.28 3.68
CA GLN A 12 12.47 2.42 4.48
C GLN A 12 13.30 3.17 5.53
N THR A 13 13.49 4.48 5.40
CA THR A 13 14.43 5.25 6.25
C THR A 13 13.77 6.41 7.00
N ALA A 14 12.63 6.90 6.52
CA ALA A 14 11.94 8.03 7.11
C ALA A 14 10.98 7.55 8.19
N PHE A 15 11.39 7.66 9.46
CA PHE A 15 10.67 7.09 10.60
C PHE A 15 9.88 8.09 11.43
N ASP A 16 10.04 9.39 11.18
CA ASP A 16 9.24 10.41 11.87
C ASP A 16 7.75 10.18 11.55
N PRO A 17 6.88 10.00 12.57
CA PRO A 17 5.43 9.95 12.40
C PRO A 17 4.87 11.22 11.78
N PHE A 18 3.61 11.17 11.32
CA PHE A 18 2.97 12.34 10.71
C PHE A 18 2.75 13.50 11.69
N GLU A 19 2.71 13.21 12.99
CA GLU A 19 2.62 14.18 14.09
C GLU A 19 3.93 14.98 14.27
N GLU A 20 5.08 14.34 14.01
CA GLU A 20 6.41 14.97 14.11
C GLU A 20 6.80 15.65 12.80
N ARG A 21 6.54 14.99 11.67
CA ARG A 21 6.80 15.52 10.33
C ARG A 21 5.58 15.36 9.46
N SER A 22 4.95 16.50 9.16
CA SER A 22 3.73 16.58 8.35
C SER A 22 3.85 15.86 7.02
N PHE A 23 2.70 15.43 6.51
CA PHE A 23 2.54 14.80 5.21
C PHE A 23 3.14 15.64 4.07
N CYS A 24 3.82 14.99 3.12
CA CYS A 24 4.52 15.63 2.02
C CYS A 24 4.26 14.94 0.66
N ALA A 25 4.85 15.49 -0.40
CA ALA A 25 4.67 14.99 -1.76
C ALA A 25 5.13 13.52 -1.95
N VAL A 26 6.17 13.08 -1.24
CA VAL A 26 6.65 11.69 -1.34
C VAL A 26 5.65 10.72 -0.72
N ASP A 27 5.04 11.09 0.42
CA ASP A 27 4.00 10.27 1.04
C ASP A 27 2.77 10.14 0.12
N SER A 28 2.42 11.23 -0.58
CA SER A 28 1.37 11.21 -1.61
C SER A 28 1.69 10.27 -2.76
N LEU A 29 2.95 10.20 -3.19
CA LEU A 29 3.39 9.28 -4.24
C LEU A 29 3.29 7.82 -3.77
N VAL A 30 3.66 7.55 -2.52
CA VAL A 30 3.53 6.22 -1.91
C VAL A 30 2.06 5.77 -1.92
N PHE A 31 1.14 6.62 -1.45
CA PHE A 31 -0.29 6.29 -1.46
C PHE A 31 -0.87 6.20 -2.88
N ALA A 32 -0.43 7.05 -3.80
CA ALA A 32 -0.83 6.94 -5.21
C ALA A 32 -0.40 5.59 -5.80
N TRP A 33 0.80 5.09 -5.48
CA TRP A 33 1.24 3.77 -5.91
C TRP A 33 0.40 2.66 -5.27
N LEU A 34 0.15 2.72 -3.96
CA LEU A 34 -0.68 1.72 -3.27
C LEU A 34 -2.13 1.70 -3.77
N SER A 35 -2.65 2.81 -4.31
CA SER A 35 -4.01 2.85 -4.86
C SER A 35 -4.21 1.97 -6.10
N TYR A 36 -3.12 1.53 -6.74
CA TYR A 36 -3.19 0.59 -7.87
C TYR A 36 -3.28 -0.88 -7.44
N LEU A 37 -3.10 -1.18 -6.15
CA LEU A 37 -3.23 -2.56 -5.66
C LEU A 37 -4.64 -3.08 -5.93
N ARG A 38 -4.73 -4.30 -6.46
CA ARG A 38 -6.01 -4.97 -6.70
C ARG A 38 -6.46 -5.72 -5.46
N LEU A 39 -7.04 -4.99 -4.52
CA LEU A 39 -7.35 -5.58 -3.22
C LEU A 39 -8.40 -6.70 -3.35
N PRO A 40 -8.23 -7.80 -2.59
CA PRO A 40 -9.11 -8.96 -2.72
C PRO A 40 -10.51 -8.62 -2.20
N GLY A 41 -11.53 -8.95 -2.99
CA GLY A 41 -12.92 -8.56 -2.73
C GLY A 41 -13.62 -9.35 -1.62
N ASP A 42 -12.97 -10.35 -1.04
CA ASP A 42 -13.46 -11.15 0.08
C ASP A 42 -13.17 -10.52 1.46
N MET A 43 -12.40 -9.43 1.50
CA MET A 43 -12.15 -8.64 2.71
C MET A 43 -13.20 -7.55 2.89
N ALA A 44 -14.29 -7.87 3.61
CA ALA A 44 -15.42 -6.96 3.84
C ALA A 44 -15.00 -5.63 4.51
N GLU A 45 -13.93 -5.64 5.32
CA GLU A 45 -13.38 -4.49 6.02
C GLU A 45 -12.90 -3.39 5.07
N LEU A 46 -12.45 -3.75 3.87
CA LEU A 46 -11.99 -2.78 2.87
C LEU A 46 -13.12 -1.88 2.36
N THR A 47 -14.35 -2.40 2.33
CA THR A 47 -15.51 -1.69 1.76
C THR A 47 -16.13 -0.67 2.71
N ASN A 48 -15.81 -0.74 3.99
CA ASN A 48 -16.37 0.13 5.02
C ASN A 48 -15.40 1.27 5.39
N TRP A 49 -15.86 2.18 6.25
CA TRP A 49 -15.06 3.32 6.72
C TRP A 49 -14.26 3.06 8.00
N GLN A 50 -14.43 1.90 8.66
CA GLN A 50 -13.49 1.45 9.69
C GLN A 50 -12.13 1.13 9.05
N GLY A 51 -12.17 0.52 7.87
CA GLY A 51 -11.00 0.18 7.08
C GLY A 51 -10.20 -0.98 7.63
N LEU A 52 -9.18 -1.34 6.86
CA LEU A 52 -8.23 -2.40 7.17
C LEU A 52 -6.83 -1.81 7.27
N ASP A 53 -6.12 -2.10 8.37
CA ASP A 53 -4.72 -1.70 8.50
C ASP A 53 -3.89 -2.30 7.36
N VAL A 54 -3.02 -1.50 6.75
CA VAL A 54 -2.19 -1.93 5.60
C VAL A 54 -1.39 -3.21 5.90
N ARG A 55 -1.03 -3.47 7.16
CA ARG A 55 -0.31 -4.69 7.57
C ARG A 55 -1.13 -5.96 7.35
N GLU A 56 -2.46 -5.89 7.43
CA GLU A 56 -3.35 -7.04 7.23
C GLU A 56 -3.44 -7.46 5.76
N LEU A 57 -2.97 -6.62 4.82
CA LEU A 57 -2.83 -6.96 3.40
C LEU A 57 -1.62 -7.87 3.12
N LEU A 58 -0.72 -8.07 4.09
CA LEU A 58 0.47 -8.92 3.96
C LEU A 58 0.13 -10.42 4.05
N ARG A 59 -0.76 -10.88 3.18
CA ARG A 59 -1.19 -12.28 3.07
C ARG A 59 -0.59 -12.91 1.83
N ALA A 60 0.21 -13.96 2.03
CA ALA A 60 0.96 -14.60 0.96
C ALA A 60 0.03 -15.17 -0.12
N GLU A 61 -1.13 -15.67 0.27
CA GLU A 61 -2.18 -16.18 -0.61
C GLU A 61 -2.83 -15.09 -1.48
N CYS A 62 -2.86 -13.83 -1.03
CA CYS A 62 -3.48 -12.70 -1.75
C CYS A 62 -2.51 -11.99 -2.71
N TYR A 63 -1.19 -12.17 -2.55
CA TYR A 63 -0.19 -11.44 -3.34
C TYR A 63 -0.36 -11.65 -4.84
N ARG A 64 -0.61 -12.88 -5.29
CA ARG A 64 -0.76 -13.15 -6.72
C ARG A 64 -1.83 -12.26 -7.35
N ASP A 65 -2.99 -12.18 -6.73
CA ASP A 65 -4.14 -11.44 -7.27
C ASP A 65 -3.99 -9.93 -7.05
N MET A 66 -3.36 -9.52 -5.94
CA MET A 66 -3.21 -8.12 -5.56
C MET A 66 -2.15 -7.36 -6.35
N ILE A 67 -1.03 -8.01 -6.67
CA ILE A 67 0.13 -7.36 -7.32
C ILE A 67 0.56 -8.02 -8.64
N GLY A 68 0.08 -9.23 -8.97
CA GLY A 68 0.61 -10.02 -10.08
C GLY A 68 0.43 -9.39 -11.46
N ASP A 69 -0.64 -8.63 -11.66
CA ASP A 69 -0.95 -7.96 -12.94
C ASP A 69 -0.48 -6.49 -13.00
N LEU A 70 0.27 -6.02 -12.00
CA LEU A 70 0.79 -4.65 -11.98
C LEU A 70 2.00 -4.52 -12.91
N TRP A 71 2.29 -3.28 -13.30
CA TRP A 71 3.47 -2.95 -14.11
C TRP A 71 4.78 -3.42 -13.46
N ASP A 72 4.89 -3.30 -12.13
CA ASP A 72 6.04 -3.73 -11.34
C ASP A 72 5.57 -4.47 -10.07
N PRO A 73 5.34 -5.79 -10.15
CA PRO A 73 4.88 -6.58 -9.02
C PRO A 73 5.88 -6.63 -7.87
N GLU A 74 7.17 -6.75 -8.17
CA GLU A 74 8.23 -6.85 -7.15
C GLU A 74 8.41 -5.52 -6.42
N GLY A 75 8.46 -4.40 -7.14
CA GLY A 75 8.50 -3.07 -6.53
C GLY A 75 7.24 -2.74 -5.72
N SER A 76 6.05 -3.14 -6.20
CA SER A 76 4.79 -2.95 -5.48
C SER A 76 4.74 -3.76 -4.19
N ARG A 77 5.25 -5.00 -4.22
CA ARG A 77 5.41 -5.84 -3.03
C ARG A 77 6.37 -5.21 -2.03
N ALA A 78 7.56 -4.83 -2.47
CA ALA A 78 8.58 -4.24 -1.62
C ALA A 78 8.08 -2.93 -0.98
N LEU A 79 7.30 -2.13 -1.73
CA LEU A 79 6.67 -0.93 -1.21
C LEU A 79 5.64 -1.23 -0.14
N LEU A 80 4.74 -2.19 -0.39
CA LEU A 80 3.72 -2.59 0.60
C LEU A 80 4.36 -3.10 1.89
N GLU A 81 5.37 -3.97 1.78
CA GLU A 81 6.13 -4.49 2.92
C GLU A 81 6.84 -3.34 3.68
N ALA A 82 7.44 -2.40 2.96
CA ALA A 82 8.11 -1.25 3.57
C ALA A 82 7.13 -0.31 4.29
N VAL A 83 5.96 -0.02 3.70
CA VAL A 83 4.91 0.80 4.33
C VAL A 83 4.39 0.13 5.59
N ALA A 84 4.11 -1.17 5.53
CA ALA A 84 3.63 -1.95 6.66
C ALA A 84 4.64 -2.00 7.84
N ALA A 85 5.94 -1.99 7.54
CA ALA A 85 7.01 -2.01 8.55
C ALA A 85 7.36 -0.61 9.11
N SER A 86 7.16 0.45 8.33
CA SER A 86 7.66 1.78 8.64
C SER A 86 6.83 2.50 9.73
N PRO A 87 7.45 3.02 10.80
CA PRO A 87 6.76 3.81 11.83
C PRO A 87 6.00 5.01 11.30
N ARG A 88 6.48 5.61 10.21
CA ARG A 88 5.84 6.78 9.60
C ARG A 88 4.43 6.50 9.11
N TYR A 89 4.16 5.28 8.64
CA TYR A 89 2.86 4.88 8.09
C TYR A 89 2.05 4.01 9.05
N ARG A 90 2.45 3.97 10.33
CA ARG A 90 1.76 3.15 11.33
C ARG A 90 0.34 3.67 11.54
N GLY A 91 -0.63 2.77 11.44
CA GLY A 91 -2.05 3.12 11.56
C GLY A 91 -2.67 3.68 10.27
N VAL A 92 -2.00 3.58 9.12
CA VAL A 92 -2.65 3.79 7.82
C VAL A 92 -3.62 2.64 7.56
N HIS A 93 -4.87 3.00 7.24
CA HIS A 93 -5.94 2.07 6.90
C HIS A 93 -6.39 2.29 5.45
N VAL A 94 -6.75 1.20 4.78
CA VAL A 94 -7.50 1.24 3.53
C VAL A 94 -8.98 1.19 3.85
N CYS A 95 -9.74 2.18 3.38
CA CYS A 95 -11.17 2.30 3.63
C CYS A 95 -11.92 2.58 2.33
N GLY A 96 -13.20 2.20 2.27
CA GLY A 96 -14.11 2.55 1.17
C GLY A 96 -13.66 2.05 -0.20
N TYR A 97 -12.93 0.93 -0.25
CA TYR A 97 -12.56 0.28 -1.50
C TYR A 97 -13.81 -0.31 -2.16
N ASP A 98 -14.15 0.22 -3.33
CA ASP A 98 -15.21 -0.33 -4.17
C ASP A 98 -14.57 -1.34 -5.13
N VAL A 99 -14.87 -2.62 -4.92
CA VAL A 99 -14.42 -3.68 -5.83
C VAL A 99 -15.09 -3.40 -7.17
N PRO A 100 -14.33 -3.20 -8.27
CA PRO A 100 -14.93 -3.08 -9.58
C PRO A 100 -15.76 -4.34 -9.81
N ILE A 101 -17.07 -4.18 -9.99
CA ILE A 101 -17.97 -5.27 -10.37
C ILE A 101 -17.33 -5.98 -11.57
N SER A 102 -16.90 -7.23 -11.37
CA SER A 102 -16.50 -8.14 -12.44
C SER A 102 -17.71 -8.38 -13.32
N GLY A 103 -18.01 -7.42 -14.19
CA GLY A 103 -18.94 -7.59 -15.29
C GLY A 103 -18.34 -8.61 -16.24
N GLY A 104 -18.98 -9.78 -16.33
CA GLY A 104 -18.70 -10.73 -17.38
C GLY A 104 -18.75 -10.04 -18.74
N VAL A 105 -17.68 -10.24 -19.51
CA VAL A 105 -17.68 -10.11 -20.97
C VAL A 105 -17.56 -11.50 -21.56
#